data_AF-A0A838I5J5-F1
#
_entry.id   AF-A0A838I5J5-F1
#
_cell.length_a   1.000
_cell.length_b   1.000
_cell.length_c   1.000
_cell.angle_alpha   90.00
_cell.angle_beta   90.00
_cell.angle_gamma   90.00
#
_symmetry.space_group_name_H-M   'P 1'
#
loop_
_entity.id
_entity.type
_entity.pdbx_description
1 polymer ?
#
loop_
_entity_poly.entity_id
_entity_poly.type
_entity_poly.pdbx_seq_one_letter_code
_entity_poly.pdbx_strand_id
1 'polypeptide(L)' 'MTTDIREKLHASPFFPFTIYVADDREYRVATPDHAQVSPKGGRVSIFTDDDRHVLLPALLISAIDIDSENATQ' A
#
# COMPACT_ATOMS: atom_id res chain seq x y z
N MET A 1 -4.38 9.60 -4.30
CA MET A 1 -3.86 8.66 -3.28
C MET A 1 -4.43 7.26 -3.40
N THR A 2 -5.71 6.98 -3.15
CA THR A 2 -6.21 5.59 -3.26
C THR A 2 -6.31 5.09 -4.69
N THR A 3 -6.44 5.99 -5.68
CA THR A 3 -6.28 5.67 -7.11
C THR A 3 -4.86 5.18 -7.41
N ASP A 4 -3.83 5.89 -6.93
CA ASP A 4 -2.42 5.50 -7.12
C ASP A 4 -2.10 4.13 -6.51
N ILE A 5 -2.66 3.83 -5.33
CA ILE A 5 -2.55 2.49 -4.70
C ILE A 5 -3.19 1.44 -5.61
N ARG A 6 -4.40 1.70 -6.12
CA ARG A 6 -5.10 0.79 -7.03
C ARG A 6 -4.29 0.54 -8.31
N GLU A 7 -3.72 1.59 -8.89
CA GLU A 7 -2.88 1.49 -10.08
C GLU A 7 -1.64 0.62 -9.82
N LYS A 8 -0.95 0.82 -8.67
CA LYS A 8 0.20 -0.01 -8.29
C LYS A 8 -0.17 -1.47 -8.01
N LEU A 9 -1.31 -1.72 -7.37
CA LEU A 9 -1.80 -3.08 -7.10
C LEU A 9 -2.14 -3.85 -8.38
N HIS A 10 -2.59 -3.16 -9.43
CA HIS A 10 -2.92 -3.76 -10.72
C HIS A 10 -1.80 -3.64 -11.77
N ALA A 11 -0.65 -3.07 -11.41
CA ALA A 11 0.49 -2.95 -12.31
C ALA A 11 1.04 -4.34 -12.68
N SER A 12 1.45 -4.48 -13.94
CA SER A 12 2.12 -5.67 -14.45
C SER A 12 3.40 -5.26 -15.20
N PRO A 13 4.60 -5.57 -14.66
CA PRO A 13 4.82 -6.31 -13.41
C PRO A 13 4.45 -5.48 -12.16
N PHE A 14 4.09 -6.19 -11.10
CA PHE A 14 3.87 -5.59 -9.78
C PHE A 14 5.22 -5.21 -9.17
N PHE A 15 5.31 -4.01 -8.60
CA PHE A 15 6.45 -3.56 -7.81
C PHE A 15 6.01 -3.31 -6.37
N PRO A 16 6.71 -3.88 -5.36
CA PRO A 16 6.43 -3.59 -3.96
C PRO A 16 6.49 -2.09 -3.67
N PHE A 17 5.67 -1.65 -2.73
CA PHE A 17 5.61 -0.24 -2.34
C PHE A 17 5.22 -0.10 -0.87
N THR A 18 5.54 1.06 -0.30
CA THR A 18 5.23 1.40 1.10
C THR A 18 4.17 2.48 1.13
N ILE A 19 3.15 2.28 1.98
CA ILE A 19 2.12 3.28 2.27
C ILE A 19 2.50 3.97 3.57
N TYR A 20 2.70 5.29 3.50
CA TYR A 20 2.96 6.13 4.67
C TYR A 20 1.66 6.76 5.17
N VAL A 21 1.55 6.83 6.49
CA VAL A 21 0.39 7.37 7.21
C VAL A 21 0.82 8.61 7.99
N ALA A 22 -0.08 9.58 8.14
CA ALA A 22 0.17 10.85 8.83
C ALA A 22 0.62 10.73 10.31
N ASP A 23 0.54 9.54 10.90
CA ASP A 23 0.89 9.23 12.28
C ASP A 23 2.23 8.46 12.36
N ASP A 24 3.14 8.74 11.43
CA ASP A 24 4.47 8.10 11.27
C ASP A 24 4.45 6.57 11.12
N ARG A 25 3.28 5.99 10.81
CA ARG A 25 3.14 4.56 10.52
C ARG A 25 3.37 4.28 9.05
N GLU A 26 4.04 3.17 8.79
CA GLU A 26 4.31 2.68 7.45
C GLU A 26 3.84 1.24 7.28
N TYR A 27 3.37 0.93 6.08
CA TYR A 27 2.87 -0.39 5.73
C TYR A 27 3.44 -0.82 4.39
N ARG A 28 4.30 -1.84 4.41
CA ARG A 28 4.86 -2.45 3.21
C ARG A 28 3.83 -3.36 2.54
N VAL A 29 3.60 -3.13 1.26
CA VAL A 29 2.77 -3.97 0.39
C VAL A 29 3.71 -4.81 -0.47
N ALA A 30 4.05 -6.00 0.01
CA ALA A 30 5.04 -6.87 -0.62
C ALA A 30 4.50 -7.62 -1.86
N THR A 31 3.19 -7.83 -1.93
CA THR A 31 2.49 -8.46 -3.05
C THR A 31 1.13 -7.78 -3.29
N PRO A 32 0.49 -7.96 -4.46
CA PRO A 32 -0.85 -7.40 -4.72
C PRO A 32 -1.90 -7.79 -3.68
N ASP A 33 -1.78 -8.99 -3.09
CA ASP A 33 -2.75 -9.51 -2.11
C ASP A 33 -2.61 -8.88 -0.72
N HIS A 34 -1.48 -8.20 -0.43
CA HIS A 34 -1.27 -7.54 0.86
C HIS A 34 -2.10 -6.26 1.02
N ALA A 35 -2.74 -5.74 -0.02
CA ALA A 35 -3.63 -4.59 0.14
C ALA A 35 -4.81 -4.60 -0.82
N GLN A 36 -5.92 -4.02 -0.36
CA GLN A 36 -7.13 -3.85 -1.16
C GLN A 36 -7.73 -2.47 -0.94
N VAL A 37 -7.97 -1.75 -2.03
CA VAL A 37 -8.71 -0.49 -2.00
C VAL A 37 -10.21 -0.77 -2.09
N SER A 38 -10.97 -0.32 -1.10
CA SER A 38 -12.44 -0.41 -1.11
C SER A 38 -13.04 0.15 -2.42
N PRO A 39 -14.18 -0.35 -2.92
CA PRO A 39 -14.73 0.07 -4.21
C PRO A 39 -14.96 1.58 -4.32
N LYS A 40 -15.34 2.23 -3.21
CA LYS A 40 -15.53 3.70 -3.14
C LYS A 40 -14.24 4.49 -2.89
N GLY A 41 -13.10 3.81 -2.71
CA GLY A 41 -11.79 4.44 -2.49
C GLY A 41 -11.60 5.14 -1.14
N GLY A 42 -12.58 5.04 -0.22
CA GLY A 42 -12.53 5.72 1.08
C GLY A 42 -11.67 5.02 2.13
N ARG A 43 -11.35 3.74 1.90
CA ARG A 43 -10.54 2.91 2.79
C ARG A 43 -9.61 1.98 2.01
N VAL A 44 -8.50 1.63 2.65
CA VAL A 44 -7.53 0.62 2.20
C VAL A 44 -7.41 -0.42 3.30
N SER A 45 -7.64 -1.68 2.95
CA SER A 45 -7.30 -2.83 3.80
C SER A 45 -5.86 -3.23 3.52
N ILE A 46 -5.09 -3.48 4.57
CA ILE A 46 -3.69 -3.90 4.50
C ILE A 46 -3.54 -5.16 5.36
N PHE A 47 -2.96 -6.19 4.79
CA PHE A 47 -2.53 -7.40 5.47
C PHE A 47 -1.02 -7.29 5.68
N THR A 48 -0.54 -7.48 6.90
CA THR A 48 0.90 -7.44 7.20
C THR A 48 1.46 -8.87 7.27
N ASP A 49 2.77 -9.01 7.17
CA ASP A 49 3.47 -10.30 7.33
C ASP A 49 3.22 -10.96 8.70
N ASP A 50 3.00 -10.16 9.75
CA ASP A 50 2.63 -10.64 11.11
C ASP A 50 1.14 -11.04 11.24
N ASP A 51 0.47 -11.38 10.13
CA ASP A 51 -0.96 -11.76 10.06
C ASP A 51 -1.95 -10.70 10.61
N ARG A 52 -1.51 -9.45 10.77
CA ARG A 52 -2.38 -8.35 11.21
C ARG A 52 -3.14 -7.76 10.02
N HIS A 53 -4.42 -7.51 10.22
CA HIS A 53 -5.25 -6.76 9.27
C HIS A 53 -5.49 -5.33 9.77
N VAL A 54 -5.13 -4.35 8.94
CA VAL A 54 -5.28 -2.93 9.23
C VAL A 54 -6.24 -2.31 8.22
N LEU A 55 -7.27 -1.64 8.73
CA LEU A 55 -8.21 -0.86 7.92
C LEU A 55 -7.88 0.62 8.01
N LEU A 56 -7.33 1.18 6.93
CA LEU A 56 -6.87 2.57 6.88
C LEU A 56 -7.88 3.47 6.15
N PRO A 57 -8.34 4.59 6.77
CA PRO A 57 -9.02 5.65 6.05
C PRO A 57 -8.09 6.30 5.03
N ALA A 58 -8.59 6.55 3.81
CA ALA A 58 -7.81 7.18 2.75
C ALA A 58 -7.22 8.55 3.15
N LEU A 59 -7.90 9.28 4.03
CA LEU A 59 -7.50 10.60 4.52
C LEU A 59 -6.23 10.58 5.40
N LEU A 60 -5.87 9.42 5.96
CA LEU A 60 -4.67 9.30 6.79
C LEU A 60 -3.42 8.96 5.96
N ILE A 61 -3.58 8.64 4.68
CA ILE A 61 -2.47 8.29 3.80
C ILE A 61 -1.74 9.57 3.40
N SER A 62 -0.49 9.69 3.81
CA SER A 62 0.35 10.87 3.57
C SER A 62 1.17 10.73 2.30
N ALA A 63 1.70 9.54 2.03
CA ALA A 63 2.53 9.27 0.86
C ALA A 63 2.52 7.79 0.46
N ILE A 64 2.97 7.52 -0.75
CA ILE A 64 3.21 6.17 -1.28
C ILE A 64 4.55 6.22 -1.99
N ASP A 65 5.44 5.30 -1.69
CA ASP A 65 6.74 5.20 -2.37
C ASP A 65 6.98 3.79 -2.89
N ILE A 66 7.55 3.69 -4.09
CA ILE A 66 7.93 2.38 -4.64
C ILE A 66 9.18 1.94 -3.90
N ASP A 67 9.18 0.70 -3.44
CA ASP A 67 10.34 0.11 -2.79
C ASP A 67 11.47 0.04 -3.83
N SER A 68 12.36 1.03 -3.78
CA SER A 68 13.48 1.14 -4.72
C SER A 68 14.63 0.20 -4.33
N GLU A 69 14.44 -0.62 -3.30
CA GLU A 69 15.38 -1.62 -2.83
C GLU A 69 15.37 -2.85 -3.74
N ASN A 70 15.77 -2.70 -5.01
CA ASN A 70 16.38 -3.72 -5.89
C ASN A 70 16.66 -3.14 -7.29
N ALA A 71 17.38 -2.02 -7.37
CA ALA A 71 18.07 -1.60 -8.61
C ALA A 71 19.57 -1.91 -8.58
N THR A 72 20.11 -2.49 -7.51
CA THR A 72 21.52 -2.91 -7.45
C THR A 72 21.72 -3.98 -6.39
N GLN A 73 21.76 -5.26 -6.79
CA GLN A 73 22.74 -6.25 -6.35
C GLN A 73 22.88 -7.34 -7.41
#